data_AF-A0A172XQG9-F1
#
_entry.id   AF-A0A172XQG9-F1
#
_cell.length_a   1.000
_cell.length_b   1.000
_cell.length_c   1.000
_cell.angle_alpha   90.00
_cell.angle_beta   90.00
_cell.angle_gamma   90.00
#
_symmetry.space_group_name_H-M   'P 1'
#
loop_
_entity.id
_entity.type
_entity.pdbx_description
1 polymer ?
#
loop_
_entity_poly.entity_id
_entity_poly.type
_entity_poly.pdbx_seq_one_letter_code
_entity_poly.pdbx_strand_id
1 'polypeptide(L)'
;MTEFIAVMTIAILATISPGPDFVLVTKKSLVHGKTPGIYTAIGISLAVMVHVGYTLFGIGYIISQSILLFTVLKTVGSLYLIYIGIKMFLAKKGNNSYKWLDVLT
;
A
#
# COMPACT_ATOMS: atom_id res chain seq x y z
N MET A 1 -7.24 -27.30 15.76
CA MET A 1 -7.74 -26.10 16.48
C MET A 1 -6.73 -24.94 16.46
N THR A 2 -5.43 -25.20 16.63
CA THR A 2 -4.37 -24.18 16.60
C THR A 2 -4.20 -23.46 15.26
N GLU A 3 -4.37 -24.16 14.14
CA GLU A 3 -4.27 -23.56 12.79
C GLU A 3 -5.33 -22.48 12.54
N PHE A 4 -6.56 -22.72 13.00
CA PHE A 4 -7.66 -21.76 12.85
C PHE A 4 -7.40 -20.48 13.67
N ILE A 5 -6.88 -20.64 14.89
CA ILE A 5 -6.51 -19.51 15.75
C ILE A 5 -5.35 -18.72 15.12
N ALA A 6 -4.33 -19.39 14.60
CA ALA A 6 -3.18 -18.73 13.96
C ALA A 6 -3.60 -17.91 12.72
N VAL A 7 -4.44 -18.48 11.85
CA VAL A 7 -4.96 -17.77 10.68
C VAL A 7 -5.80 -16.56 11.11
N MET A 8 -6.64 -16.72 12.12
CA MET A 8 -7.48 -15.63 12.64
C MET A 8 -6.63 -14.50 13.24
N THR A 9 -5.58 -14.81 13.99
CA THR A 9 -4.63 -13.83 14.54
C THR A 9 -3.87 -13.09 13.44
N ILE A 10 -3.33 -13.80 12.45
CA ILE A 10 -2.61 -13.19 11.32
C ILE A 10 -3.54 -12.30 10.50
N ALA A 11 -4.78 -12.73 10.26
CA ALA A 11 -5.78 -11.95 9.53
C ALA A 11 -6.16 -10.65 10.27
N ILE A 12 -6.31 -10.70 11.59
CA ILE A 12 -6.58 -9.52 12.42
C ILE A 12 -5.38 -8.56 12.39
N LEU A 13 -4.16 -9.07 12.54
CA LEU A 13 -2.95 -8.24 12.47
C LEU A 13 -2.77 -7.58 11.09
N ALA A 14 -3.07 -8.32 10.01
CA ALA A 14 -2.98 -7.80 8.64
C ALA A 14 -4.04 -6.73 8.34
N THR A 15 -5.26 -6.89 8.84
CA THR A 15 -6.37 -5.93 8.63
C THR A 15 -6.23 -4.65 9.46
N ILE A 16 -5.60 -4.74 10.64
CA ILE A 16 -5.33 -3.56 11.48
C ILE A 16 -4.27 -2.66 10.85
N SER A 17 -3.33 -3.19 10.06
CA SER A 17 -2.28 -2.39 9.42
C SER A 17 -2.90 -1.39 8.44
N PRO A 18 -3.07 -0.10 8.82
CA PRO A 18 -3.58 0.89 7.89
C PRO A 18 -2.50 1.05 6.82
N GLY A 19 -2.81 0.59 5.61
CA GLY A 19 -1.85 0.55 4.52
C GLY A 19 -1.31 1.95 4.17
N PRO A 20 -0.22 2.01 3.39
CA PRO A 20 0.35 3.28 2.94
C PRO A 20 -0.69 4.17 2.23
N ASP A 21 -1.62 3.57 1.49
CA ASP A 21 -2.73 4.26 0.83
C ASP A 21 -3.70 4.93 1.82
N PHE A 22 -4.02 4.25 2.93
CA PHE A 22 -4.87 4.79 3.99
C PHE A 22 -4.18 5.95 4.69
N VAL A 23 -2.89 5.80 5.03
CA VAL A 23 -2.07 6.86 5.64
C VAL A 23 -2.00 8.09 4.72
N LEU A 24 -1.87 7.88 3.41
CA LEU A 24 -1.77 8.94 2.41
C LEU A 24 -3.10 9.71 2.26
N VAL A 25 -4.23 9.00 2.19
CA VAL A 25 -5.58 9.60 2.16
C VAL A 25 -5.88 10.33 3.47
N THR A 26 -5.59 9.74 4.63
CA THR A 26 -5.82 10.37 5.94
C THR A 26 -4.95 11.62 6.09
N LYS A 27 -3.67 11.60 5.72
CA LYS A 27 -2.83 12.81 5.71
C LYS A 27 -3.38 13.89 4.77
N LYS A 28 -3.78 13.54 3.55
CA LYS A 28 -4.37 14.51 2.62
C LYS A 28 -5.67 15.13 3.18
N SER A 29 -6.53 14.29 3.77
CA SER A 29 -7.81 14.70 4.36
C SER A 29 -7.63 15.58 5.61
N LEU A 30 -6.63 15.28 6.45
CA LEU A 30 -6.35 16.06 7.65
C LEU A 30 -5.68 17.41 7.36
N VAL A 31 -4.86 17.51 6.30
CA VAL A 31 -4.09 18.73 6.01
C VAL A 31 -4.86 19.72 5.12
N HIS A 32 -5.63 19.24 4.14
CA HIS A 32 -6.33 20.11 3.18
C HIS A 32 -7.86 20.05 3.29
N GLY A 33 -8.40 19.31 4.27
CA GLY A 33 -9.84 19.13 4.49
C GLY A 33 -10.44 17.91 3.78
N LYS A 34 -11.74 17.70 4.01
CA LYS A 34 -12.47 16.47 3.63
C LYS A 34 -12.55 16.26 2.11
N THR A 35 -12.74 17.34 1.35
CA THR A 35 -12.90 17.33 -0.12
C THR A 35 -11.67 16.81 -0.86
N PRO A 36 -10.45 17.38 -0.67
CA PRO A 36 -9.25 16.87 -1.34
C PRO A 36 -8.84 15.45 -0.90
N GLY A 37 -9.23 15.03 0.32
CA GLY A 37 -9.09 13.64 0.77
C GLY A 37 -9.91 12.65 -0.08
N ILE A 38 -11.17 13.00 -0.40
CA ILE A 38 -12.08 12.16 -1.21
C ILE A 38 -11.58 12.07 -2.66
N TYR A 39 -11.17 13.17 -3.27
CA TYR A 39 -10.60 13.15 -4.63
C TYR A 39 -9.33 12.31 -4.70
N THR A 40 -8.47 12.37 -3.68
CA THR A 40 -7.28 11.53 -3.59
C THR A 40 -7.64 10.05 -3.48
N ALA A 41 -8.63 9.69 -2.66
CA ALA A 41 -9.09 8.32 -2.51
C ALA A 41 -9.68 7.77 -3.83
N ILE A 42 -10.51 8.54 -4.53
CA ILE A 42 -11.08 8.15 -5.83
C ILE A 42 -9.97 7.94 -6.87
N GLY A 43 -9.00 8.84 -6.93
CA GLY A 43 -7.86 8.72 -7.84
C GLY A 43 -7.04 7.45 -7.59
N ILE A 44 -6.74 7.14 -6.32
CA ILE A 44 -6.02 5.92 -5.94
C ILE A 44 -6.83 4.68 -6.32
N SER A 45 -8.14 4.65 -6.04
CA SER A 45 -9.01 3.53 -6.39
C SER A 45 -9.10 3.29 -7.91
N LEU A 46 -9.20 4.35 -8.72
CA LEU A 46 -9.19 4.21 -10.18
C LEU A 46 -7.84 3.71 -10.69
N ALA A 47 -6.74 4.26 -10.18
CA ALA A 47 -5.40 3.83 -10.54
C ALA A 47 -5.17 2.35 -10.18
N VAL A 48 -5.58 1.92 -8.98
CA VAL A 48 -5.43 0.52 -8.55
C VAL A 48 -6.28 -0.41 -9.42
N MET A 49 -7.47 0.00 -9.83
CA MET A 49 -8.35 -0.81 -10.68
C MET A 49 -7.73 -1.04 -12.06
N VAL A 50 -7.17 0.01 -12.67
CA VAL A 50 -6.43 -0.11 -13.94
C VAL A 50 -5.16 -0.95 -13.77
N HIS A 51 -4.43 -0.76 -12.67
CA HIS A 51 -3.21 -1.50 -12.37
C HIS A 51 -3.46 -3.01 -12.19
N VAL A 52 -4.49 -3.37 -11.41
CA VAL A 52 -4.90 -4.75 -11.20
C VAL A 52 -5.40 -5.36 -12.50
N GLY A 53 -6.17 -4.61 -13.30
CA GLY A 53 -6.63 -5.03 -14.62
C GLY A 53 -5.47 -5.45 -15.53
N TYR A 54 -4.51 -4.56 -15.81
CA TYR A 54 -3.38 -4.92 -16.69
C TYR A 54 -2.53 -6.05 -16.11
N THR A 55 -2.39 -6.14 -14.79
CA THR A 55 -1.61 -7.20 -14.14
C THR A 55 -2.28 -8.56 -14.33
N LEU A 56 -3.60 -8.64 -14.14
CA LEU A 56 -4.34 -9.88 -14.33
C LEU A 56 -4.37 -10.31 -15.80
N PHE A 57 -4.61 -9.37 -16.72
CA PHE A 57 -4.65 -9.67 -18.15
C PHE A 57 -3.26 -9.95 -18.75
N GLY A 58 -2.22 -9.23 -18.34
CA GLY A 58 -0.88 -9.33 -18.91
C GLY A 58 0.03 -10.32 -18.18
N ILE A 59 0.24 -10.10 -16.87
CA ILE A 59 1.17 -10.90 -16.07
C ILE A 59 0.58 -12.28 -15.77
N GLY A 60 -0.74 -12.39 -15.55
CA GLY A 60 -1.42 -13.67 -15.34
C GLY A 60 -1.26 -14.67 -16.48
N TYR A 61 -1.30 -14.19 -17.73
CA TYR A 61 -1.09 -15.03 -18.91
C TYR A 61 0.36 -15.52 -19.05
N ILE A 62 1.33 -14.64 -18.73
CA ILE A 62 2.77 -14.94 -18.80
C ILE A 62 3.21 -15.93 -17.70
N ILE A 63 2.65 -15.81 -16.49
CA ILE A 63 3.02 -16.67 -15.36
C ILE A 63 2.54 -18.12 -15.57
N SER A 64 1.41 -18.34 -16.27
CA SER A 64 0.86 -19.68 -16.53
C SER A 64 1.79 -20.58 -17.36
N GLN A 65 2.69 -19.98 -18.15
CA GLN A 65 3.60 -20.70 -19.04
C GLN A 65 4.93 -21.12 -18.37
N SER A 66 5.34 -20.51 -17.25
CA SER A 66 6.67 -20.76 -16.69
C SER A 66 6.76 -20.72 -15.17
N ILE A 67 7.14 -21.86 -14.58
CA ILE A 67 7.40 -22.03 -13.15
C ILE A 67 8.53 -21.13 -12.64
N LEU A 68 9.52 -20.82 -13.50
CA LEU A 68 10.66 -19.99 -13.16
C LEU A 68 10.25 -18.52 -12.97
N LEU A 69 9.40 -17.98 -13.85
CA LEU A 69 8.91 -16.61 -13.73
C LEU A 69 8.07 -16.42 -12.46
N PHE A 70 7.22 -17.38 -12.13
CA PHE A 70 6.47 -17.37 -10.87
C PHE A 70 7.40 -17.36 -9.65
N THR A 71 8.45 -18.19 -9.67
CA THR A 71 9.41 -18.30 -8.57
C THR A 71 10.23 -17.02 -8.39
N VAL A 72 10.72 -16.42 -9.49
CA VAL A 72 11.45 -15.15 -9.44
C VAL A 72 10.55 -14.04 -8.92
N LEU A 73 9.32 -13.92 -9.44
CA LEU A 73 8.39 -12.87 -9.04
C LEU A 73 7.96 -13.00 -7.58
N LYS A 74 7.76 -14.24 -7.10
CA LYS A 74 7.52 -14.53 -5.68
C LYS A 74 8.70 -14.12 -4.80
N THR A 75 9.93 -14.46 -5.19
CA THR A 75 11.14 -14.14 -4.43
C THR A 75 11.40 -12.63 -4.40
N VAL A 76 11.29 -11.96 -5.54
CA VAL A 76 11.44 -10.49 -5.65
C VAL A 76 10.35 -9.77 -4.88
N GLY A 77 9.09 -10.22 -4.98
CA GLY A 77 7.97 -9.67 -4.21
C GLY A 77 8.18 -9.79 -2.70
N SER A 78 8.66 -10.95 -2.23
CA SER A 78 9.00 -11.16 -0.81
C SER A 78 10.12 -10.23 -0.35
N LEU A 79 11.23 -10.13 -1.10
CA LEU A 79 12.33 -9.21 -0.81
C LEU A 79 11.87 -7.75 -0.78
N TYR A 80 11.01 -7.35 -1.72
CA TYR A 80 10.48 -6.00 -1.78
C TYR A 80 9.59 -5.66 -0.58
N LEU A 81 8.75 -6.60 -0.13
CA LEU A 81 7.93 -6.42 1.08
C LEU A 81 8.79 -6.31 2.34
N ILE A 82 9.85 -7.11 2.46
CA ILE A 82 10.80 -7.01 3.56
C ILE A 82 11.45 -5.61 3.58
N TYR A 83 11.91 -5.14 2.41
CA TYR A 83 12.50 -3.81 2.28
C TYR A 83 11.54 -2.69 2.69
N ILE A 84 10.29 -2.72 2.21
CA ILE A 84 9.26 -1.76 2.62
C ILE A 84 8.99 -1.84 4.13
N GLY A 85 8.86 -3.05 4.68
CA GLY A 85 8.62 -3.25 6.12
C GLY A 85 9.73 -2.63 6.97
N ILE A 86 10.99 -2.86 6.60
CA ILE A 86 12.16 -2.26 7.27
C ILE A 86 12.14 -0.74 7.10
N LYS A 87 11.91 -0.24 5.90
CA LYS A 87 11.87 1.21 5.62
C LYS A 87 10.76 1.92 6.41
N MET A 88 9.61 1.27 6.61
CA MET A 88 8.52 1.78 7.46
C MET A 88 8.90 1.77 8.94
N PHE A 89 9.60 0.75 9.42
CA PHE A 89 10.10 0.71 10.80
C PHE A 89 11.17 1.78 11.06
N LEU A 90 12.03 2.06 10.08
CA LEU A 90 13.06 3.10 10.15
C LEU A 90 12.55 4.50 9.78
N ALA A 91 11.30 4.66 9.35
CA ALA A 91 10.73 5.95 8.98
C ALA A 91 10.56 6.83 10.22
N LYS A 92 11.63 7.53 10.59
CA LYS A 92 11.64 8.57 11.61
C LYS A 92 10.61 9.64 11.28
N LYS A 93 9.74 9.96 12.25
CA LYS A 93 8.69 10.99 12.21
C LYS A 93 9.24 12.29 11.61
N GLY A 94 9.00 12.50 10.31
CA GLY A 94 9.38 13.71 9.60
C GLY A 94 8.57 14.89 10.13
N ASN A 95 9.22 15.72 10.93
CA ASN A 95 8.78 17.05 11.33
C ASN A 95 8.79 17.95 10.08
N ASN A 96 7.69 17.94 9.31
CA ASN A 96 7.54 18.86 8.19
C ASN A 96 6.41 19.83 8.51
N SER A 97 6.78 20.88 9.24
CA SER A 97 6.00 22.10 9.39
C SER A 97 5.47 22.52 8.02
N TYR A 98 4.18 22.78 7.97
CA TYR A 98 3.45 23.24 6.80
C TYR A 98 3.97 24.62 6.38
N LYS A 99 5.04 24.63 5.58
CA LYS A 99 5.68 25.81 4.98
C LYS A 99 4.75 26.61 4.04
N TRP A 100 3.52 26.14 3.86
CA TRP A 100 2.46 26.81 3.08
C TRP A 100 1.64 27.80 3.91
N LEU A 101 1.76 27.77 5.25
CA LEU A 101 1.18 28.78 6.13
C LEU A 101 2.00 30.08 6.15
N ASP A 102 3.31 30.02 5.94
CA ASP A 102 4.19 31.20 5.84
C ASP A 102 4.02 31.98 4.52
N VAL A 103 3.34 31.42 3.51
CA VAL A 103 3.08 32.11 2.23
C VAL A 103 1.76 32.89 2.26
N LEU A 104 0.95 32.71 3.32
CA LEU A 104 -0.36 33.36 3.49
C LEU A 104 -0.40 34.41 4.63
N THR A 105 0.76 34.77 5.19
CA THR A 105 0.98 35.94 6.07
C THR A 105 1.94 36.90 5.42
#